data_AF-A0A9D6MWE6-F1
#
_entry.id   AF-A0A9D6MWE6-F1
#
_cell.length_a   1.000
_cell.length_b   1.000
_cell.length_c   1.000
_cell.angle_alpha   90.00
_cell.angle_beta   90.00
_cell.angle_gamma   90.00
#
_symmetry.space_group_name_H-M   'P 1'
#
loop_
_entity.id
_entity.type
_entity.pdbx_description
1 polymer ?
#
loop_
_entity_poly.entity_id
_entity_poly.type
_entity_poly.pdbx_seq_one_letter_code
_entity_poly.pdbx_strand_id
1 'polypeptide(L)'
;MRKTTILLLAFLFSFQTPSHAGNELLASHGIETEGLSAPEVALLVETLDEIGKLEAKNVVINPDVYYRLSGFKRLFGFSFDGKKLEEWILRRIKSVSRENTWTIAVNRNAGHFLIGDRFFDKSDFLERAYLLVHEARHSDGDGYRHVRCPEGHKFVSAGQPEMDLTKVKACDDTPDGAYGFHAAFLFELYARGLVDPERAGLLYNNAAARIIPSPKK
;
A
#
# COMPACT_ATOMS: atom_id res chain seq x y z
N MET A 1 21.18 -37.60 -52.48
CA MET A 1 20.30 -37.59 -51.29
C MET A 1 21.06 -36.96 -50.13
N ARG A 2 20.76 -35.69 -49.79
CA ARG A 2 21.38 -34.99 -48.64
C ARG A 2 20.50 -35.23 -47.41
N LYS A 3 21.09 -35.74 -46.32
CA LYS A 3 20.42 -35.88 -45.02
C LYS A 3 20.53 -34.56 -44.27
N THR A 4 19.38 -33.94 -43.99
CA THR A 4 19.27 -32.73 -43.18
C THR A 4 19.12 -33.15 -41.72
N THR A 5 20.11 -32.84 -40.88
CA THR A 5 20.02 -33.04 -39.44
C THR A 5 19.28 -31.84 -38.84
N ILE A 6 18.11 -32.09 -38.25
CA ILE A 6 17.34 -31.08 -37.49
C ILE A 6 17.87 -31.10 -36.06
N LEU A 7 18.47 -29.99 -35.62
CA LEU A 7 18.86 -29.77 -34.23
C LEU A 7 17.62 -29.27 -33.46
N LEU A 8 17.09 -30.09 -32.55
CA LEU A 8 16.09 -29.63 -31.57
C LEU A 8 16.83 -28.86 -30.47
N LEU A 9 16.66 -27.53 -30.42
CA LEU A 9 16.98 -26.75 -29.22
C LEU A 9 15.86 -26.94 -28.20
N ALA A 10 16.13 -27.70 -27.13
CA ALA A 10 15.29 -27.72 -25.95
C ALA A 10 15.51 -26.41 -25.16
N PHE A 11 14.51 -25.52 -25.18
CA PHE A 11 14.45 -24.38 -24.26
C PHE A 11 14.12 -24.90 -22.86
N LEU A 12 15.12 -25.00 -22.01
CA LEU A 12 14.94 -25.22 -20.58
C LEU A 12 14.46 -23.92 -19.94
N PHE A 13 13.14 -23.80 -19.74
CA PHE A 13 12.59 -22.84 -18.79
C PHE A 13 13.04 -23.27 -17.39
N SER A 14 14.00 -22.54 -16.84
CA SER A 14 14.35 -22.67 -15.43
C SER A 14 13.24 -22.00 -14.63
N PHE A 15 12.36 -22.80 -14.05
CA PHE A 15 11.46 -22.34 -12.99
C PHE A 15 12.34 -22.00 -11.79
N GLN A 16 12.67 -20.71 -11.61
CA GLN A 16 13.19 -20.23 -10.35
C GLN A 16 12.12 -20.48 -9.29
N THR A 17 12.40 -21.41 -8.38
CA THR A 17 11.62 -21.54 -7.15
C THR A 17 11.64 -20.19 -6.43
N PRO A 18 10.49 -19.72 -5.91
CA PRO A 18 10.46 -18.50 -5.10
C PRO A 18 11.49 -18.67 -3.98
N SER A 19 12.38 -17.69 -3.84
CA SER A 19 13.51 -17.82 -2.94
C SER A 19 13.03 -18.00 -1.49
N HIS A 20 13.67 -18.92 -0.76
CA HIS A 20 13.44 -19.13 0.68
C HIS A 20 13.54 -17.83 1.51
N ALA A 21 14.25 -16.82 1.00
CA ALA A 21 14.45 -15.52 1.64
C ALA A 21 13.15 -14.74 1.87
N GLY A 22 12.09 -15.00 1.09
CA GLY A 22 10.81 -14.29 1.26
C GLY A 22 10.17 -14.52 2.63
N ASN A 23 10.14 -15.78 3.09
CA ASN A 23 9.52 -16.11 4.38
C ASN A 23 10.31 -15.59 5.59
N GLU A 24 11.62 -15.32 5.44
CA GLU A 24 12.46 -14.84 6.55
C GLU A 24 12.09 -13.43 7.00
N LEU A 25 11.65 -12.54 6.09
CA LEU A 25 11.28 -11.17 6.46
C LEU A 25 10.08 -11.16 7.42
N LEU A 26 8.99 -11.84 7.08
CA LEU A 26 7.80 -11.89 7.93
C LEU A 26 8.06 -12.68 9.22
N ALA A 27 8.78 -13.80 9.12
CA ALA A 27 9.11 -14.63 10.29
C ALA A 27 10.02 -13.90 11.29
N SER A 28 11.00 -13.12 10.83
CA SER A 28 11.88 -12.33 11.71
C SER A 28 11.13 -11.23 12.48
N HIS A 29 9.96 -10.82 11.99
CA HIS A 29 9.05 -9.89 12.66
C HIS A 29 7.93 -10.58 13.45
N GLY A 30 7.91 -11.93 13.49
CA GLY A 30 6.88 -12.70 14.17
C GLY A 30 5.49 -12.56 13.53
N ILE A 31 5.43 -12.28 12.22
CA ILE A 31 4.17 -12.10 11.49
C ILE A 31 3.64 -13.46 11.02
N GLU A 32 2.41 -13.78 11.42
CA GLU A 32 1.70 -15.00 10.99
C GLU A 32 1.01 -14.81 9.63
N THR A 33 1.02 -15.82 8.75
CA THR A 33 0.48 -15.75 7.38
C THR A 33 -0.61 -16.81 7.10
N GLU A 34 -1.70 -16.76 7.86
CA GLU A 34 -2.76 -17.78 7.80
C GLU A 34 -3.54 -17.76 6.48
N GLY A 35 -3.61 -18.91 5.79
CA GLY A 35 -4.43 -19.06 4.59
C GLY A 35 -3.89 -18.37 3.33
N LEU A 36 -2.68 -17.79 3.39
CA LEU A 36 -1.97 -17.32 2.20
C LEU A 36 -1.24 -18.48 1.52
N SER A 37 -1.30 -18.52 0.19
CA SER A 37 -0.46 -19.43 -0.60
C SER A 37 1.00 -18.95 -0.63
N ALA A 38 1.96 -19.84 -0.93
CA ALA A 38 3.37 -19.44 -1.03
C ALA A 38 3.63 -18.31 -2.05
N PRO A 39 2.99 -18.27 -3.23
CA PRO A 39 3.06 -17.11 -4.14
C PRO A 39 2.53 -15.81 -3.53
N GLU A 40 1.47 -15.86 -2.72
CA GLU A 40 0.90 -14.67 -2.06
C GLU A 40 1.82 -14.12 -0.98
N VAL A 41 2.42 -15.02 -0.18
CA VAL A 41 3.44 -14.62 0.78
C VAL A 41 4.63 -13.98 0.06
N ALA A 42 5.08 -14.58 -1.04
CA ALA A 42 6.17 -14.03 -1.84
C ALA A 42 5.84 -12.64 -2.39
N LEU A 43 4.63 -12.42 -2.93
CA LEU A 43 4.22 -11.10 -3.44
C LEU A 43 4.10 -10.04 -2.34
N LEU A 44 3.60 -10.42 -1.16
CA LEU A 44 3.54 -9.51 -0.01
C LEU A 44 4.95 -9.09 0.41
N VAL A 45 5.88 -10.05 0.48
CA VAL A 45 7.28 -9.77 0.85
C VAL A 45 7.98 -8.95 -0.21
N GLU A 46 7.78 -9.26 -1.50
CA GLU A 46 8.29 -8.47 -2.61
C GLU A 46 7.80 -7.02 -2.52
N THR A 47 6.51 -6.81 -2.24
CA THR A 47 5.95 -5.47 -2.06
C THR A 47 6.64 -4.73 -0.90
N LEU A 48 6.85 -5.39 0.25
CA LEU A 48 7.52 -4.79 1.41
C LEU A 48 8.99 -4.45 1.12
N ASP A 49 9.71 -5.34 0.45
CA ASP A 49 11.10 -5.11 0.06
C ASP A 49 11.23 -4.01 -0.99
N GLU A 50 10.30 -3.92 -1.96
CA GLU A 50 10.22 -2.81 -2.91
C GLU A 50 9.97 -1.47 -2.21
N ILE A 51 9.11 -1.43 -1.18
CA ILE A 51 8.96 -0.24 -0.30
C ILE A 51 10.30 0.08 0.38
N GLY A 52 10.99 -0.94 0.89
CA GLY A 52 12.29 -0.84 1.53
C GLY A 52 13.38 -0.24 0.63
N LYS A 53 13.27 -0.45 -0.68
CA LYS A 53 14.20 0.06 -1.70
C LYS A 53 13.88 1.46 -2.20
N LEU A 54 12.79 2.09 -1.74
CA LEU A 54 12.47 3.46 -2.12
C LEU A 54 13.51 4.43 -1.57
N GLU A 55 14.30 5.01 -2.47
CA GLU A 55 15.35 5.95 -2.12
C GLU A 55 14.85 7.40 -2.07
N ALA A 56 15.39 8.17 -1.12
CA ALA A 56 15.15 9.60 -1.01
C ALA A 56 15.87 10.37 -2.15
N LYS A 57 15.25 10.40 -3.34
CA LYS A 57 15.68 11.24 -4.46
C LYS A 57 15.42 12.72 -4.19
N ASN A 58 16.07 13.61 -4.93
CA ASN A 58 15.78 15.05 -4.86
C ASN A 58 14.31 15.33 -5.18
N VAL A 59 13.73 16.34 -4.52
CA VAL A 59 12.38 16.82 -4.82
C VAL A 59 12.38 17.47 -6.20
N VAL A 60 11.47 17.05 -7.07
CA VAL A 60 11.37 17.49 -8.48
C VAL A 60 10.22 18.47 -8.74
N ILE A 61 9.47 18.81 -7.70
CA ILE A 61 8.35 19.76 -7.77
C ILE A 61 8.73 21.12 -7.16
N ASN A 62 7.86 22.12 -7.34
CA ASN A 62 8.04 23.43 -6.73
C ASN A 62 8.25 23.31 -5.19
N PRO A 63 9.32 23.92 -4.63
CA PRO A 63 9.63 23.81 -3.20
C PRO A 63 8.52 24.30 -2.27
N ASP A 64 7.86 25.41 -2.60
CA ASP A 64 6.78 25.97 -1.77
C ASP A 64 5.57 25.02 -1.72
N VAL A 65 5.26 24.37 -2.85
CA VAL A 65 4.24 23.33 -2.92
C VAL A 65 4.64 22.12 -2.07
N TYR A 66 5.89 21.66 -2.18
CA TYR A 66 6.40 20.54 -1.40
C TYR A 66 6.30 20.78 0.11
N TYR A 67 6.81 21.92 0.59
CA TYR A 67 6.80 22.24 2.03
C TYR A 67 5.38 22.41 2.58
N ARG A 68 4.45 22.88 1.77
CA ARG A 68 3.04 23.02 2.16
C ARG A 68 2.30 21.68 2.23
N LEU A 69 2.62 20.72 1.37
CA LEU A 69 1.79 19.53 1.15
C LEU A 69 2.37 18.20 1.66
N SER A 70 3.69 18.02 1.74
CA SER A 70 4.28 16.70 2.03
C SER A 70 3.73 16.06 3.31
N GLY A 71 3.77 16.78 4.43
CA GLY A 71 3.31 16.25 5.72
C GLY A 71 4.03 14.98 6.21
N PHE A 72 4.89 14.34 5.40
CA PHE A 72 5.43 13.02 5.62
C PHE A 72 6.19 12.95 6.94
N LYS A 73 7.17 13.83 7.13
CA LYS A 73 7.97 13.85 8.36
C LYS A 73 7.13 14.10 9.62
N ARG A 74 6.07 14.91 9.52
CA ARG A 74 5.16 15.19 10.64
C ARG A 74 4.39 13.94 11.04
N LEU A 75 3.86 13.21 10.04
CA LEU A 75 3.01 12.04 10.27
C LEU A 75 3.81 10.80 10.65
N PHE A 76 4.87 10.49 9.89
CA PHE A 76 5.68 9.29 10.10
C PHE A 76 6.74 9.46 11.21
N GLY A 77 7.09 10.70 11.57
CA GLY A 77 8.13 10.99 12.57
C GLY A 77 9.57 10.85 12.06
N PHE A 78 9.76 10.56 10.76
CA PHE A 78 11.06 10.48 10.11
C PHE A 78 11.02 11.08 8.70
N SER A 79 12.16 11.55 8.20
CA SER A 79 12.30 11.97 6.79
C SER A 79 12.14 10.76 5.86
N PHE A 80 11.59 10.97 4.66
CA PHE A 80 11.37 9.89 3.70
C PHE A 80 12.60 9.01 3.49
N ASP A 81 12.41 7.71 3.74
CA ASP A 81 13.43 6.67 3.77
C ASP A 81 12.68 5.33 3.64
N GLY A 82 12.92 4.60 2.54
CA GLY A 82 12.21 3.37 2.24
C GLY A 82 12.38 2.30 3.32
N LYS A 83 13.59 2.12 3.86
CA LYS A 83 13.84 1.13 4.92
C LYS A 83 13.15 1.48 6.22
N LYS A 84 13.11 2.76 6.60
CA LYS A 84 12.33 3.19 7.77
C LYS A 84 10.83 3.02 7.56
N LEU A 85 10.35 3.19 6.32
CA LEU A 85 8.95 2.99 5.98
C LEU A 85 8.56 1.51 6.01
N GLU A 86 9.37 0.63 5.43
CA GLU A 86 9.21 -0.83 5.52
C GLU A 86 9.12 -1.27 6.99
N GLU A 87 10.08 -0.85 7.82
CA GLU A 87 10.11 -1.14 9.26
C GLU A 87 8.93 -0.50 10.02
N TRP A 88 8.43 0.66 9.56
CA TRP A 88 7.26 1.31 10.13
C TRP A 88 5.99 0.48 9.88
N ILE A 89 5.86 -0.13 8.68
CA ILE A 89 4.76 -1.02 8.31
C ILE A 89 4.87 -2.35 9.07
N LEU A 90 6.03 -3.01 9.02
CA LEU A 90 6.23 -4.35 9.61
C LEU A 90 5.90 -4.39 11.10
N ARG A 91 6.33 -3.39 11.88
CA ARG A 91 6.01 -3.28 13.32
C ARG A 91 4.53 -3.12 13.65
N ARG A 92 3.70 -2.84 12.64
CA ARG A 92 2.25 -2.65 12.76
C ARG A 92 1.45 -3.85 12.27
N ILE A 93 2.11 -4.87 11.74
CA ILE A 93 1.50 -6.12 11.31
C ILE A 93 1.80 -7.17 12.39
N LYS A 94 0.77 -7.90 12.81
CA LYS A 94 0.90 -9.08 13.68
C LYS A 94 0.55 -10.35 12.92
N SER A 95 -0.51 -10.29 12.12
CA SER A 95 -0.90 -11.40 11.26
C SER A 95 -1.47 -10.88 9.95
N VAL A 96 -1.36 -11.70 8.92
CA VAL A 96 -1.96 -11.50 7.62
C VAL A 96 -2.73 -12.76 7.30
N SER A 97 -4.03 -12.60 7.06
CA SER A 97 -4.91 -13.70 6.69
C SER A 97 -5.59 -13.41 5.36
N ARG A 98 -5.88 -14.44 4.58
CA ARG A 98 -6.67 -14.29 3.36
C ARG A 98 -8.16 -14.29 3.71
N GLU A 99 -8.89 -13.24 3.36
CA GLU A 99 -10.34 -13.20 3.53
C GLU A 99 -11.03 -12.43 2.40
N ASN A 100 -12.09 -13.03 1.85
CA ASN A 100 -13.06 -12.45 0.91
C ASN A 100 -12.52 -12.09 -0.50
N THR A 101 -13.39 -12.19 -1.50
CA THR A 101 -13.06 -11.99 -2.92
C THR A 101 -13.21 -10.54 -3.41
N TRP A 102 -13.75 -9.64 -2.57
CA TRP A 102 -14.17 -8.27 -2.98
C TRP A 102 -13.36 -7.11 -2.38
N THR A 103 -12.79 -7.28 -1.19
CA THR A 103 -11.99 -6.25 -0.49
C THR A 103 -10.53 -6.33 -0.93
N ILE A 104 -9.83 -5.19 -1.05
CA ILE A 104 -8.41 -5.20 -1.41
C ILE A 104 -7.56 -5.53 -0.17
N ALA A 105 -7.70 -4.75 0.91
CA ALA A 105 -7.17 -5.08 2.23
C ALA A 105 -8.05 -4.45 3.32
N VAL A 106 -8.04 -5.03 4.53
CA VAL A 106 -8.72 -4.50 5.73
C VAL A 106 -7.92 -4.90 6.97
N ASN A 107 -7.55 -3.94 7.81
CA ASN A 107 -7.05 -4.19 9.16
C ASN A 107 -8.23 -4.34 10.13
N ARG A 108 -8.38 -5.51 10.76
CA ARG A 108 -9.37 -5.77 11.81
C ARG A 108 -8.99 -5.20 13.19
N ASN A 109 -8.22 -4.11 13.19
CA ASN A 109 -7.60 -3.48 14.35
C ASN A 109 -6.42 -4.29 14.91
N ALA A 110 -5.52 -3.60 15.61
CA ALA A 110 -4.41 -4.19 16.36
C ALA A 110 -3.40 -5.04 15.55
N GLY A 111 -3.33 -4.83 14.22
CA GLY A 111 -2.33 -5.47 13.34
C GLY A 111 -2.78 -6.78 12.70
N HIS A 112 -4.07 -7.08 12.71
CA HIS A 112 -4.63 -8.25 12.02
C HIS A 112 -5.12 -7.87 10.63
N PHE A 113 -4.30 -8.11 9.62
CA PHE A 113 -4.58 -7.72 8.25
C PHE A 113 -5.33 -8.83 7.54
N LEU A 114 -6.40 -8.45 6.85
CA LEU A 114 -7.12 -9.30 5.93
C LEU A 114 -6.86 -8.82 4.52
N ILE A 115 -6.27 -9.67 3.70
CA ILE A 115 -5.96 -9.34 2.31
C ILE A 115 -6.87 -10.17 1.41
N GLY A 116 -7.58 -9.51 0.50
CA GLY A 116 -8.47 -10.17 -0.44
C GLY A 116 -7.85 -10.32 -1.83
N ASP A 117 -8.54 -11.06 -2.71
CA ASP A 117 -8.03 -11.47 -4.03
C ASP A 117 -7.52 -10.32 -4.88
N ARG A 118 -8.18 -9.14 -4.82
CA ARG A 118 -7.81 -7.98 -5.65
C ARG A 118 -6.40 -7.47 -5.37
N PHE A 119 -5.91 -7.60 -4.13
CA PHE A 119 -4.54 -7.21 -3.79
C PHE A 119 -3.51 -8.05 -4.53
N PHE A 120 -3.77 -9.36 -4.65
CA PHE A 120 -2.86 -10.31 -5.29
C PHE A 120 -3.04 -10.33 -6.81
N ASP A 121 -4.28 -10.26 -7.30
CA ASP A 121 -4.60 -10.54 -8.70
C ASP A 121 -4.73 -9.30 -9.60
N LYS A 122 -4.98 -8.13 -9.01
CA LYS A 122 -5.39 -6.91 -9.75
C LYS A 122 -4.60 -5.66 -9.41
N SER A 123 -4.05 -5.57 -8.21
CA SER A 123 -3.28 -4.41 -7.78
C SER A 123 -1.88 -4.42 -8.37
N ASP A 124 -1.36 -3.25 -8.71
CA ASP A 124 0.08 -3.07 -8.97
C ASP A 124 0.85 -2.73 -7.68
N PHE A 125 2.17 -2.53 -7.80
CA PHE A 125 3.02 -2.19 -6.66
C PHE A 125 2.51 -0.94 -5.92
N LEU A 126 2.19 0.13 -6.64
CA LEU A 126 1.77 1.39 -6.02
C LEU A 126 0.49 1.19 -5.21
N GLU A 127 -0.47 0.44 -5.76
CA GLU A 127 -1.71 0.10 -5.06
C GLU A 127 -1.48 -0.73 -3.81
N ARG A 128 -0.67 -1.79 -3.90
CA ARG A 128 -0.32 -2.60 -2.74
C ARG A 128 0.41 -1.78 -1.68
N ALA A 129 1.36 -0.94 -2.09
CA ALA A 129 2.20 -0.16 -1.18
C ALA A 129 1.39 0.87 -0.38
N TYR A 130 0.54 1.67 -1.03
CA TYR A 130 -0.25 2.65 -0.30
C TYR A 130 -1.28 1.98 0.61
N LEU A 131 -1.80 0.80 0.23
CA LEU A 131 -2.72 0.03 1.07
C LEU A 131 -2.03 -0.49 2.32
N LEU A 132 -0.82 -1.03 2.20
CA LEU A 132 -0.06 -1.46 3.37
C LEU A 132 0.22 -0.30 4.33
N VAL A 133 0.54 0.90 3.82
CA VAL A 133 0.70 2.11 4.64
C VAL A 133 -0.62 2.48 5.34
N HIS A 134 -1.73 2.46 4.60
CA HIS A 134 -3.06 2.77 5.11
C HIS A 134 -3.49 1.80 6.22
N GLU A 135 -3.43 0.50 5.94
CA GLU A 135 -3.80 -0.53 6.89
C GLU A 135 -2.88 -0.55 8.10
N ALA A 136 -1.57 -0.30 7.94
CA ALA A 136 -0.66 -0.18 9.08
C ALA A 136 -1.08 0.94 10.02
N ARG A 137 -1.57 2.08 9.51
CA ARG A 137 -2.04 3.17 10.37
C ARG A 137 -3.20 2.75 11.27
N HIS A 138 -4.07 1.84 10.81
CA HIS A 138 -5.15 1.28 11.63
C HIS A 138 -4.67 0.39 12.80
N SER A 139 -3.37 0.11 12.93
CA SER A 139 -2.81 -0.57 14.09
C SER A 139 -2.40 0.36 15.23
N ASP A 140 -2.36 1.67 14.99
CA ASP A 140 -1.98 2.66 16.01
C ASP A 140 -3.19 3.04 16.88
N GLY A 141 -2.98 3.23 18.19
CA GLY A 141 -3.99 3.80 19.10
C GLY A 141 -5.29 2.99 19.19
N ASP A 142 -6.43 3.65 19.02
CA ASP A 142 -7.78 3.03 18.98
C ASP A 142 -8.15 2.47 17.59
N GLY A 143 -7.16 2.47 16.68
CA GLY A 143 -7.22 1.91 15.34
C GLY A 143 -7.56 2.90 14.25
N TYR A 144 -7.59 4.21 14.52
CA TYR A 144 -7.85 5.28 13.53
C TYR A 144 -9.01 4.93 12.60
N ARG A 145 -10.12 4.47 13.19
CA ARG A 145 -11.22 3.85 12.44
C ARG A 145 -11.89 4.87 11.54
N HIS A 146 -12.25 4.45 10.34
CA HIS A 146 -13.03 5.30 9.46
C HIS A 146 -14.39 5.67 10.05
N VAL A 147 -14.82 6.88 9.73
CA VAL A 147 -16.17 7.39 9.88
C VAL A 147 -16.92 7.31 8.55
N ARG A 148 -18.24 7.50 8.59
CA ARG A 148 -19.01 7.67 7.36
C ARG A 148 -18.66 9.00 6.72
N CYS A 149 -18.55 9.00 5.40
CA CYS A 149 -18.41 10.23 4.66
C CYS A 149 -19.69 11.09 4.79
N PRO A 150 -19.58 12.43 4.75
CA PRO A 150 -20.72 13.32 4.92
C PRO A 150 -21.76 13.10 3.81
N GLU A 151 -23.01 13.45 4.09
CA GLU A 151 -24.04 13.44 3.05
C GLU A 151 -23.63 14.34 1.87
N GLY A 152 -23.86 13.86 0.64
CA GLY A 152 -23.49 14.57 -0.57
C GLY A 152 -21.97 14.61 -0.86
N HIS A 153 -21.17 13.76 -0.22
CA HIS A 153 -19.73 13.61 -0.53
C HIS A 153 -19.52 13.32 -2.03
N LYS A 154 -18.85 14.24 -2.75
CA LYS A 154 -18.79 14.27 -4.22
C LYS A 154 -17.60 13.54 -4.84
N PHE A 155 -17.03 12.57 -4.13
CA PHE A 155 -15.85 11.84 -4.59
C PHE A 155 -16.14 10.36 -4.83
N VAL A 156 -15.52 9.83 -5.88
CA VAL A 156 -15.61 8.41 -6.28
C VAL A 156 -14.34 7.71 -5.80
N SER A 157 -14.44 6.46 -5.35
CA SER A 157 -13.23 5.66 -5.08
C SER A 157 -12.51 5.31 -6.37
N ALA A 158 -11.20 5.57 -6.47
CA ALA A 158 -10.43 5.16 -7.65
C ALA A 158 -10.42 3.63 -7.84
N GLY A 159 -10.33 2.84 -6.75
CA GLY A 159 -10.29 1.37 -6.81
C GLY A 159 -11.66 0.67 -6.77
N GLN A 160 -12.69 1.36 -6.27
CA GLN A 160 -14.05 0.81 -6.09
C GLN A 160 -15.12 1.84 -6.46
N PRO A 161 -15.20 2.28 -7.74
CA PRO A 161 -16.01 3.43 -8.14
C PRO A 161 -17.52 3.25 -7.90
N GLU A 162 -18.00 2.02 -7.80
CA GLU A 162 -19.40 1.69 -7.50
C GLU A 162 -19.74 1.77 -6.00
N MET A 163 -18.73 1.92 -5.13
CA MET A 163 -18.93 2.02 -3.68
C MET A 163 -19.56 3.37 -3.31
N ASP A 164 -20.73 3.30 -2.68
CA ASP A 164 -21.37 4.47 -2.06
C ASP A 164 -20.67 4.84 -0.74
N LEU A 165 -19.73 5.78 -0.81
CA LEU A 165 -18.91 6.23 0.32
C LEU A 165 -19.74 6.84 1.46
N THR A 166 -20.98 7.27 1.22
CA THR A 166 -21.85 7.83 2.27
C THR A 166 -22.52 6.75 3.12
N LYS A 167 -22.61 5.52 2.60
CA LYS A 167 -23.25 4.39 3.28
C LYS A 167 -22.25 3.51 4.05
N VAL A 168 -20.96 3.63 3.76
CA VAL A 168 -19.89 2.88 4.41
C VAL A 168 -18.98 3.80 5.24
N LYS A 169 -18.23 3.21 6.17
CA LYS A 169 -17.17 3.92 6.89
C LYS A 169 -15.92 3.96 6.01
N ALA A 170 -15.72 5.07 5.31
CA ALA A 170 -14.67 5.20 4.28
C ALA A 170 -13.95 6.56 4.31
N CYS A 171 -14.14 7.35 5.35
CA CYS A 171 -13.46 8.63 5.52
C CYS A 171 -12.76 8.70 6.89
N ASP A 172 -11.76 9.57 7.00
CA ASP A 172 -11.17 9.95 8.29
C ASP A 172 -11.79 11.25 8.79
N ASP A 173 -11.94 11.39 10.10
CA ASP A 173 -12.38 12.61 10.77
C ASP A 173 -11.21 13.50 11.26
N THR A 174 -9.98 13.06 11.02
CA THR A 174 -8.73 13.74 11.37
C THR A 174 -7.70 13.62 10.25
N PRO A 175 -6.87 14.66 10.01
CA PRO A 175 -5.75 14.58 9.06
C PRO A 175 -4.66 13.57 9.44
N ASP A 176 -4.66 13.06 10.67
CA ASP A 176 -3.70 12.07 11.15
C ASP A 176 -4.24 10.63 11.05
N GLY A 177 -5.37 10.42 10.36
CA GLY A 177 -5.97 9.12 10.10
C GLY A 177 -5.27 8.31 8.98
N ALA A 178 -5.82 7.16 8.63
CA ALA A 178 -5.24 6.24 7.66
C ALA A 178 -5.13 6.83 6.23
N TYR A 179 -6.13 7.59 5.77
CA TYR A 179 -6.05 8.36 4.54
C TYR A 179 -5.07 9.52 4.62
N GLY A 180 -4.83 10.10 5.80
CA GLY A 180 -3.78 11.10 6.02
C GLY A 180 -2.38 10.56 5.71
N PHE A 181 -2.06 9.39 6.27
CA PHE A 181 -0.78 8.70 6.04
C PHE A 181 -0.64 8.21 4.60
N HIS A 182 -1.71 7.64 4.05
CA HIS A 182 -1.79 7.25 2.64
C HIS A 182 -1.51 8.45 1.72
N ALA A 183 -2.19 9.58 1.90
CA ALA A 183 -1.98 10.78 1.08
C ALA A 183 -0.55 11.31 1.21
N ALA A 184 0.00 11.40 2.42
CA ALA A 184 1.37 11.86 2.62
C ALA A 184 2.42 10.95 1.95
N PHE A 185 2.23 9.62 2.02
CA PHE A 185 3.08 8.67 1.32
C PHE A 185 3.03 8.87 -0.21
N LEU A 186 1.83 8.92 -0.79
CA LEU A 186 1.67 9.13 -2.24
C LEU A 186 2.24 10.45 -2.72
N PHE A 187 2.05 11.52 -1.95
CA PHE A 187 2.62 12.82 -2.28
C PHE A 187 4.14 12.77 -2.30
N GLU A 188 4.76 12.05 -1.36
CA GLU A 188 6.20 11.95 -1.27
C GLU A 188 6.80 11.19 -2.47
N LEU A 189 6.13 10.13 -2.93
CA LEU A 189 6.53 9.42 -4.16
C LEU A 189 6.40 10.32 -5.39
N TYR A 190 5.29 11.05 -5.50
CA TYR A 190 5.04 12.02 -6.57
C TYR A 190 6.12 13.12 -6.58
N ALA A 191 6.34 13.76 -5.43
CA ALA A 191 7.25 14.89 -5.28
C ALA A 191 8.70 14.55 -5.57
N ARG A 192 9.08 13.26 -5.49
CA ARG A 192 10.43 12.75 -5.75
C ARG A 192 10.58 12.06 -7.11
N GLY A 193 9.52 12.04 -7.92
CA GLY A 193 9.53 11.39 -9.24
C GLY A 193 9.79 9.89 -9.16
N LEU A 194 9.27 9.21 -8.12
CA LEU A 194 9.43 7.77 -7.91
C LEU A 194 8.37 6.94 -8.64
N VAL A 195 7.28 7.58 -9.07
CA VAL A 195 6.12 6.95 -9.69
C VAL A 195 5.57 7.85 -10.78
N ASP A 196 4.67 7.30 -11.61
CA ASP A 196 3.94 8.08 -12.60
C ASP A 196 3.16 9.24 -11.95
N PRO A 197 3.37 10.50 -12.38
CA PRO A 197 2.82 11.65 -11.72
C PRO A 197 1.30 11.76 -11.85
N GLU A 198 0.72 11.33 -12.97
CA GLU A 198 -0.73 11.38 -13.20
C GLU A 198 -1.45 10.41 -12.28
N ARG A 199 -0.97 9.15 -12.24
CA ARG A 199 -1.49 8.11 -11.36
C ARG A 199 -1.35 8.46 -9.89
N ALA A 200 -0.17 8.93 -9.47
CA ALA A 200 0.06 9.33 -8.09
C ALA A 200 -0.80 10.52 -7.67
N GLY A 201 -0.98 11.51 -8.55
CA GLY A 201 -1.88 12.64 -8.33
C GLY A 201 -3.34 12.23 -8.18
N LEU A 202 -3.83 11.31 -9.02
CA LEU A 202 -5.18 10.76 -8.93
C LEU A 202 -5.42 10.07 -7.57
N LEU A 203 -4.51 9.16 -7.18
CA LEU A 203 -4.62 8.41 -5.94
C LEU A 203 -4.45 9.32 -4.70
N TYR A 204 -3.52 10.28 -4.77
CA TYR A 204 -3.33 11.29 -3.71
C TYR A 204 -4.61 12.08 -3.48
N ASN A 205 -5.21 12.60 -4.54
CA ASN A 205 -6.46 13.36 -4.45
C ASN A 205 -7.61 12.48 -3.96
N ASN A 206 -7.64 11.19 -4.33
CA ASN A 206 -8.61 10.24 -3.83
C ASN A 206 -8.52 10.05 -2.31
N ALA A 207 -7.30 9.88 -1.79
CA ALA A 207 -7.05 9.74 -0.36
C ALA A 207 -7.34 11.07 0.38
N ALA A 208 -6.81 12.19 -0.11
CA ALA A 208 -7.00 13.50 0.50
C ALA A 208 -8.48 13.91 0.59
N ALA A 209 -9.28 13.57 -0.43
CA ALA A 209 -10.72 13.82 -0.44
C ALA A 209 -11.46 13.11 0.71
N ARG A 210 -10.95 11.98 1.20
CA ARG A 210 -11.56 11.19 2.28
C ARG A 210 -11.16 11.68 3.67
N ILE A 211 -10.33 12.70 3.78
CA ILE A 211 -10.00 13.35 5.04
C ILE A 211 -11.00 14.48 5.25
N ILE A 212 -11.95 14.28 6.14
CA ILE A 212 -12.96 15.28 6.47
C ILE A 212 -12.43 16.07 7.66
N PRO A 213 -12.15 17.36 7.51
CA PRO A 213 -11.80 18.18 8.66
C PRO A 213 -12.96 18.14 9.65
N SER A 214 -12.72 17.63 10.86
CA SER A 214 -13.71 17.76 11.93
C SER A 214 -14.15 19.22 12.03
N PRO A 215 -15.46 19.52 12.05
CA PRO A 215 -15.90 20.87 12.38
C PRO A 215 -15.29 21.21 13.74
N LYS A 216 -14.55 22.33 13.82
CA LYS A 216 -14.04 22.82 15.10
C LYS A 216 -15.24 22.91 16.05
N LYS A 217 -15.23 22.08 17.10
CA LYS A 217 -16.16 22.23 18.21
C LYS A 217 -15.86 23.51 18.96
#